data_AF-A0A6N7HC83-F1
#
_entry.id   AF-A0A6N7HC83-F1
#
_cell.length_a   1.000
_cell.length_b   1.000
_cell.length_c   1.000
_cell.angle_alpha   90.00
_cell.angle_beta   90.00
_cell.angle_gamma   90.00
#
_symmetry.space_group_name_H-M   'P 1'
#
loop_
_entity.id
_entity.type
_entity.pdbx_description
1 polymer ?
#
loop_
_entity_poly.entity_id
_entity_poly.type
_entity_poly.pdbx_seq_one_letter_code
_entity_poly.pdbx_strand_id
1 'polypeptide(L)'
;MGNGSADHTRLARDLEAELVEHPEDRGEILIEAADAWHLAGEHDRAVELLTEAAALGGEDGGHARVALAEVLFDLDRGAEAATQLDALRADPLPDPAPYYLAGELMAERGDFEQALTWFELAAGQLTEDDIADMATESEVFSPAAAILAGRLNARQELGLPVDELDESVLALDSDFDGFGDLDARIAEGEPPAEVRVLFWPRAEVAPAHARWPELVESADADAVLREHEVANQDMSVAGVARITMVPLTTAKLADFAARTGGDPLSDITRRACLDEIVDEGGLIDWPPARNEPCWCGSAAKYKKCCGRPDSAQAPPRE
;
A
#
# COMPACT_ATOMS: atom_id res chain seq x y z
N MET A 1 1.89 -25.79 -3.92
CA MET A 1 3.06 -24.89 -3.97
C MET A 1 3.71 -24.74 -5.36
N GLY A 2 3.31 -25.49 -6.40
CA GLY A 2 4.05 -25.50 -7.68
C GLY A 2 3.69 -24.47 -8.77
N ASN A 3 2.67 -23.61 -8.60
CA ASN A 3 2.19 -22.75 -9.71
C ASN A 3 2.69 -21.29 -9.64
N GLY A 4 3.14 -20.82 -8.47
CA GLY A 4 3.64 -19.45 -8.29
C GLY A 4 5.06 -19.26 -8.83
N SER A 5 5.98 -20.13 -8.44
CA SER A 5 7.40 -20.08 -8.89
C SER A 5 7.52 -20.18 -10.41
N ALA A 6 6.74 -21.04 -11.08
CA ALA A 6 6.75 -21.14 -12.54
C ALA A 6 6.23 -19.86 -13.26
N ASP A 7 5.23 -19.17 -12.69
CA ASP A 7 4.74 -17.89 -13.23
C ASP A 7 5.79 -16.78 -13.07
N HIS A 8 6.50 -16.75 -11.93
CA HIS A 8 7.57 -15.78 -11.65
C HIS A 8 8.81 -16.02 -12.51
N THR A 9 9.23 -17.28 -12.69
CA THR A 9 10.30 -17.65 -13.62
C THR A 9 10.00 -17.25 -15.06
N ARG A 10 8.74 -17.33 -15.52
CA ARG A 10 8.37 -16.86 -16.87
C ARG A 10 8.48 -15.35 -16.96
N LEU A 11 7.88 -14.62 -16.01
CA LEU A 11 7.95 -13.16 -15.97
C LEU A 11 9.40 -12.65 -15.99
N ALA A 12 10.27 -13.23 -15.16
CA ALA A 12 11.67 -12.82 -15.09
C ALA A 12 12.41 -13.02 -16.43
N ARG A 13 12.11 -14.09 -17.15
CA ARG A 13 12.68 -14.33 -18.50
C ARG A 13 12.13 -13.37 -19.54
N ASP A 14 10.85 -13.01 -19.46
CA ASP A 14 10.23 -12.05 -20.37
C ASP A 14 10.88 -10.66 -20.16
N LEU A 15 11.03 -10.21 -18.91
CA LEU A 15 11.72 -8.96 -18.56
C LEU A 15 13.20 -8.94 -19.00
N GLU A 16 13.94 -10.04 -18.77
CA GLU A 16 15.33 -10.11 -19.25
C GLU A 16 15.44 -10.07 -20.78
N ALA A 17 14.43 -10.53 -21.52
CA ALA A 17 14.39 -10.43 -22.97
C ALA A 17 14.14 -8.98 -23.45
N GLU A 18 13.36 -8.20 -22.70
CA GLU A 18 13.05 -6.79 -22.98
C GLU A 18 14.30 -5.88 -22.87
N LEU A 19 15.33 -6.28 -22.10
CA LEU A 19 16.60 -5.54 -22.01
C LEU A 19 17.28 -5.28 -23.36
N VAL A 20 17.02 -6.10 -24.38
CA VAL A 20 17.54 -5.90 -25.73
C VAL A 20 16.74 -4.84 -26.50
N GLU A 21 15.44 -4.75 -26.22
CA GLU A 21 14.50 -3.87 -26.90
C GLU A 21 14.45 -2.48 -26.27
N HIS A 22 14.69 -2.38 -24.96
CA HIS A 22 14.61 -1.16 -24.14
C HIS A 22 15.90 -0.92 -23.32
N PRO A 23 17.05 -0.63 -23.97
CA PRO A 23 18.31 -0.35 -23.27
C PRO A 23 18.29 0.94 -22.44
N GLU A 24 17.38 1.88 -22.72
CA GLU A 24 17.15 3.10 -21.94
C GLU A 24 16.58 2.82 -20.55
N ASP A 25 15.73 1.81 -20.42
CA ASP A 25 15.04 1.44 -19.17
C ASP A 25 15.78 0.31 -18.43
N ARG A 26 17.08 0.14 -18.73
CA ARG A 26 17.87 -1.01 -18.28
C ARG A 26 17.85 -1.17 -16.76
N GLY A 27 17.99 -0.08 -16.00
CA GLY A 27 18.05 -0.15 -14.54
C GLY A 27 16.75 -0.67 -13.94
N GLU A 28 15.63 -0.07 -14.32
CA GLU A 28 14.28 -0.49 -13.92
C GLU A 28 14.00 -1.95 -14.29
N ILE A 29 14.24 -2.34 -15.55
CA ILE A 29 13.99 -3.72 -16.01
C ILE A 29 14.84 -4.73 -15.22
N LEU A 30 16.10 -4.41 -14.91
CA LEU A 30 16.96 -5.28 -14.10
C LEU A 30 16.42 -5.46 -12.67
N ILE A 31 15.90 -4.39 -12.05
CA ILE A 31 15.31 -4.43 -10.70
C ILE A 31 14.04 -5.28 -10.71
N GLU A 32 13.13 -5.06 -11.68
CA GLU A 32 11.90 -5.85 -11.78
C GLU A 32 12.16 -7.33 -12.08
N ALA A 33 13.11 -7.62 -12.98
CA ALA A 33 13.51 -8.98 -13.28
C ALA A 33 14.11 -9.68 -12.05
N ALA A 34 14.88 -8.95 -11.24
CA ALA A 34 15.44 -9.47 -10.01
C ALA A 34 14.38 -9.81 -8.96
N ASP A 35 13.38 -8.95 -8.74
CA ASP A 35 12.23 -9.25 -7.86
C ASP A 35 11.52 -10.53 -8.33
N ALA A 36 11.26 -10.63 -9.64
CA ALA A 36 10.65 -11.82 -10.21
C ALA A 36 11.49 -13.09 -9.98
N TRP A 37 12.83 -13.03 -10.06
CA TRP A 37 13.71 -14.15 -9.73
C TRP A 37 13.74 -14.48 -8.24
N HIS A 38 13.78 -13.47 -7.36
CA HIS A 38 13.74 -13.64 -5.91
C HIS A 38 12.46 -14.38 -5.49
N LEU A 39 11.32 -13.95 -6.02
CA LEU A 39 10.01 -14.58 -5.81
C LEU A 39 9.90 -15.98 -6.43
N ALA A 40 10.70 -16.29 -7.45
CA ALA A 40 10.79 -17.63 -8.02
C ALA A 40 11.65 -18.59 -7.17
N GLY A 41 12.42 -18.06 -6.20
CA GLY A 41 13.39 -18.79 -5.38
C GLY A 41 14.80 -18.84 -5.99
N GLU A 42 15.04 -18.16 -7.11
CA GLU A 42 16.34 -18.11 -7.79
C GLU A 42 17.14 -16.89 -7.30
N HIS A 43 17.43 -16.89 -6.00
CA HIS A 43 18.02 -15.74 -5.29
C HIS A 43 19.39 -15.33 -5.82
N ASP A 44 20.21 -16.28 -6.29
CA ASP A 44 21.52 -15.97 -6.88
C ASP A 44 21.36 -15.11 -8.15
N ARG A 45 20.36 -15.40 -8.98
CA ARG A 45 20.08 -14.61 -10.18
C ARG A 45 19.56 -13.21 -9.84
N ALA A 46 18.70 -13.10 -8.84
CA ALA A 46 18.23 -11.81 -8.34
C ALA A 46 19.41 -10.93 -7.86
N VAL A 47 20.32 -11.50 -7.06
CA VAL A 47 21.52 -10.82 -6.58
C VAL A 47 22.43 -10.38 -7.74
N GLU A 48 22.62 -11.22 -8.76
CA GLU A 48 23.40 -10.86 -9.95
C GLU A 48 22.81 -9.64 -10.67
N LEU A 49 21.51 -9.65 -10.96
CA LEU A 49 20.83 -8.57 -11.68
C LEU A 49 20.82 -7.27 -10.88
N LEU A 50 20.56 -7.33 -9.57
CA LEU A 50 20.57 -6.16 -8.69
C LEU A 50 21.98 -5.60 -8.53
N THR A 51 23.01 -6.46 -8.49
CA THR A 51 24.41 -6.00 -8.49
C THR A 51 24.74 -5.27 -9.79
N GLU A 52 24.24 -5.75 -10.92
CA GLU A 52 24.39 -5.07 -12.21
C GLU A 52 23.67 -3.72 -12.23
N ALA A 53 22.42 -3.67 -11.79
CA ALA A 53 21.63 -2.43 -11.72
C ALA A 53 22.28 -1.40 -10.78
N ALA A 54 22.74 -1.83 -9.60
CA ALA A 54 23.46 -0.97 -8.65
C ALA A 54 24.75 -0.37 -9.22
N ALA A 55 25.38 -1.05 -10.18
CA ALA A 55 26.59 -0.58 -10.85
C ALA A 55 26.31 0.48 -11.94
N LEU A 56 25.06 0.65 -12.39
CA LEU A 56 24.69 1.71 -13.33
C LEU A 56 24.80 3.11 -12.69
N GLY A 57 24.62 3.20 -11.37
CA GLY A 57 24.59 4.47 -10.64
C GLY A 57 23.31 5.27 -10.90
N GLY A 58 23.27 6.52 -10.44
CA GLY A 58 22.06 7.35 -10.55
C GLY A 58 20.89 6.83 -9.72
N GLU A 59 19.69 7.27 -10.07
CA GLU A 59 18.43 6.95 -9.37
C GLU A 59 18.17 5.43 -9.35
N ASP A 60 18.25 4.77 -10.51
CA ASP A 60 18.11 3.31 -10.61
C ASP A 60 19.15 2.57 -9.77
N GLY A 61 20.40 3.04 -9.77
CA GLY A 61 21.45 2.45 -8.95
C GLY A 61 21.17 2.55 -7.46
N GLY A 62 20.53 3.64 -7.01
CA GLY A 62 20.07 3.83 -5.64
C GLY A 62 18.98 2.83 -5.26
N HIS A 63 17.93 2.74 -6.07
CA HIS A 63 16.83 1.79 -5.88
C HIS A 63 17.35 0.34 -5.85
N ALA A 64 18.23 -0.02 -6.79
CA ALA A 64 18.84 -1.33 -6.86
C ALA A 64 19.66 -1.68 -5.62
N ARG A 65 20.35 -0.72 -4.98
CA ARG A 65 21.09 -0.97 -3.74
C ARG A 65 20.18 -1.33 -2.57
N VAL A 66 19.03 -0.69 -2.47
CA VAL A 66 18.03 -0.97 -1.42
C VAL A 66 17.40 -2.34 -1.65
N ALA A 67 16.94 -2.61 -2.87
CA ALA A 67 16.38 -3.91 -3.24
C ALA A 67 17.41 -5.05 -3.08
N LEU A 68 18.69 -4.80 -3.41
CA LEU A 68 19.76 -5.76 -3.14
C LEU A 68 19.95 -5.99 -1.64
N ALA A 69 19.89 -4.94 -0.82
CA ALA A 69 20.01 -5.07 0.63
C ALA A 69 18.87 -5.91 1.22
N GLU A 70 17.64 -5.70 0.77
CA GLU A 70 16.46 -6.50 1.15
C GLU A 70 16.67 -7.99 0.84
N VAL A 71 17.00 -8.32 -0.43
CA VAL A 71 17.28 -9.70 -0.84
C VAL A 71 18.44 -10.31 -0.02
N LEU A 72 19.50 -9.54 0.25
CA LEU A 72 20.62 -10.02 1.05
C LEU A 72 20.21 -10.25 2.52
N PHE A 73 19.32 -9.43 3.08
CA PHE A 73 18.79 -9.65 4.41
C PHE A 73 17.93 -10.92 4.49
N ASP A 74 17.07 -11.16 3.49
CA ASP A 74 16.27 -12.39 3.39
C ASP A 74 17.14 -13.66 3.33
N LEU A 75 18.35 -13.54 2.81
CA LEU A 75 19.35 -14.60 2.71
C LEU A 75 20.27 -14.70 3.93
N ASP A 76 19.99 -13.98 5.02
CA ASP A 76 20.83 -13.87 6.23
C ASP A 76 22.25 -13.33 5.94
N ARG A 77 22.44 -12.56 4.86
CA ARG A 77 23.72 -11.95 4.43
C ARG A 77 23.83 -10.48 4.87
N GLY A 78 23.52 -10.21 6.13
CA GLY A 78 23.38 -8.83 6.65
C GLY A 78 24.62 -7.93 6.51
N ALA A 79 25.83 -8.48 6.52
CA ALA A 79 27.06 -7.68 6.31
C ALA A 79 27.17 -7.15 4.87
N GLU A 80 26.72 -7.93 3.89
CA GLU A 80 26.70 -7.51 2.49
C GLU A 80 25.56 -6.52 2.23
N ALA A 81 24.40 -6.74 2.86
CA ALA A 81 23.28 -5.79 2.83
C ALA A 81 23.70 -4.41 3.38
N ALA A 82 24.36 -4.39 4.56
CA ALA A 82 24.90 -3.17 5.15
C ALA A 82 25.90 -2.46 4.22
N THR A 83 26.73 -3.22 3.49
CA THR A 83 27.66 -2.64 2.52
C THR A 83 26.94 -1.90 1.38
N GLN A 84 25.79 -2.41 0.91
CA GLN A 84 25.01 -1.74 -0.14
C GLN A 84 24.40 -0.44 0.36
N LEU A 85 23.86 -0.47 1.58
CA LEU A 85 23.25 0.69 2.21
C LEU A 85 24.30 1.75 2.58
N ASP A 86 25.47 1.35 3.07
CA ASP A 86 26.59 2.28 3.29
C ASP A 86 27.06 2.92 1.98
N ALA A 87 27.06 2.17 0.86
CA ALA A 87 27.38 2.71 -0.45
C ALA A 87 26.35 3.75 -0.92
N LEU A 88 25.05 3.54 -0.64
CA LEU A 88 24.01 4.53 -0.90
C LEU A 88 24.22 5.82 -0.10
N ARG A 89 24.64 5.73 1.18
CA ARG A 89 24.97 6.94 1.98
C ARG A 89 26.22 7.66 1.47
N ALA A 90 27.17 6.93 0.91
CA ALA A 90 28.46 7.48 0.48
C ALA A 90 28.35 8.29 -0.82
N ASP A 91 27.34 8.05 -1.65
CA ASP A 91 27.09 8.76 -2.91
C ASP A 91 25.66 9.29 -2.94
N PRO A 92 25.41 10.47 -2.31
CA PRO A 92 24.05 10.98 -2.15
C PRO A 92 23.38 11.32 -3.48
N LEU A 93 22.20 10.75 -3.69
CA LEU A 93 21.26 11.07 -4.76
C LEU A 93 20.31 12.21 -4.34
N PRO A 94 19.86 13.05 -5.29
CA PRO A 94 18.86 14.08 -5.03
C PRO A 94 17.44 13.51 -4.85
N ASP A 95 17.18 12.34 -5.42
CA ASP A 95 15.90 11.64 -5.28
C ASP A 95 15.74 11.10 -3.84
N PRO A 96 14.66 11.46 -3.11
CA PRO A 96 14.41 10.96 -1.76
C PRO A 96 14.04 9.46 -1.72
N ALA A 97 13.53 8.88 -2.81
CA ALA A 97 12.89 7.57 -2.79
C ALA A 97 13.80 6.41 -2.30
N PRO A 98 15.07 6.29 -2.72
CA PRO A 98 15.96 5.25 -2.19
C PRO A 98 16.19 5.35 -0.68
N TYR A 99 16.26 6.57 -0.12
CA TYR A 99 16.43 6.75 1.32
C TYR A 99 15.17 6.39 2.09
N TYR A 100 14.00 6.76 1.56
CA TYR A 100 12.70 6.36 2.11
C TYR A 100 12.59 4.83 2.19
N LEU A 101 12.84 4.14 1.08
CA LEU A 101 12.79 2.68 1.01
C LEU A 101 13.80 2.01 1.95
N ALA A 102 15.00 2.59 2.11
CA ALA A 102 15.96 2.10 3.09
C ALA A 102 15.49 2.31 4.55
N GLY A 103 14.72 3.37 4.81
CA GLY A 103 14.07 3.61 6.10
C GLY A 103 13.00 2.57 6.42
N GLU A 104 12.10 2.33 5.47
CA GLU A 104 11.06 1.29 5.56
C GLU A 104 11.70 -0.09 5.81
N LEU A 105 12.72 -0.45 5.02
CA LEU A 105 13.45 -1.71 5.17
C LEU A 105 14.04 -1.89 6.58
N MET A 106 14.50 -0.82 7.23
CA MET A 106 15.01 -0.89 8.60
C MET A 106 13.89 -0.95 9.65
N ALA A 107 12.81 -0.21 9.42
CA ALA A 107 11.64 -0.20 10.30
C ALA A 107 10.95 -1.58 10.36
N GLU A 108 10.77 -2.24 9.21
CA GLU A 108 10.22 -3.61 9.13
C GLU A 108 11.05 -4.64 9.92
N ARG A 109 12.35 -4.36 10.08
CA ARG A 109 13.30 -5.19 10.82
C ARG A 109 13.38 -4.81 12.30
N GLY A 110 12.65 -3.78 12.72
CA GLY A 110 12.62 -3.24 14.08
C GLY A 110 13.86 -2.42 14.46
N ASP A 111 14.71 -2.06 13.48
CA ASP A 111 15.88 -1.21 13.72
C ASP A 111 15.50 0.27 13.53
N PHE A 112 14.70 0.78 14.47
CA PHE A 112 14.16 2.14 14.39
C PHE A 112 15.24 3.24 14.49
N GLU A 113 16.41 2.95 15.08
CA GLU A 113 17.55 3.89 15.08
C GLU A 113 18.08 4.10 13.65
N GLN A 114 18.25 3.01 12.90
CA GLN A 114 18.68 3.09 11.51
C GLN A 114 17.55 3.60 10.61
N ALA A 115 16.30 3.20 10.85
CA ALA A 115 15.15 3.69 10.11
C ALA A 115 15.05 5.22 10.19
N LEU A 116 15.12 5.77 11.41
CA LEU A 116 15.10 7.22 11.61
C LEU A 116 16.25 7.92 10.87
N THR A 117 17.46 7.36 10.90
CA THR A 117 18.61 7.92 10.17
C THR A 117 18.32 8.00 8.66
N TRP A 118 17.66 7.00 8.09
CA TRP A 118 17.28 6.97 6.67
C TRP A 118 16.15 7.94 6.34
N PHE A 119 15.11 8.00 7.18
CA PHE A 119 14.04 8.96 7.00
C PHE A 119 14.53 10.41 7.14
N GLU A 120 15.51 10.69 7.99
CA GLU A 120 16.15 12.00 8.07
C GLU A 120 16.94 12.35 6.80
N LEU A 121 17.61 11.38 6.18
CA LEU A 121 18.28 11.56 4.89
C LEU A 121 17.26 11.84 3.77
N ALA A 122 16.14 11.11 3.75
CA ALA A 122 15.04 11.29 2.80
C ALA A 122 14.39 12.68 2.97
N ALA A 123 14.02 13.03 4.21
CA ALA A 123 13.43 14.33 4.54
C ALA A 123 14.38 15.50 4.20
N GLY A 124 15.69 15.27 4.31
CA GLY A 124 16.70 16.24 3.90
C GLY A 124 16.78 16.50 2.38
N GLN A 125 16.16 15.65 1.54
CA GLN A 125 16.05 15.91 0.10
C GLN A 125 14.76 16.65 -0.29
N LEU A 126 13.79 16.75 0.62
CA LEU A 126 12.52 17.42 0.34
C LEU A 126 12.72 18.94 0.24
N THR A 127 12.06 19.54 -0.75
CA THR A 127 12.00 20.99 -0.92
C THR A 127 10.86 21.61 -0.11
N GLU A 128 10.88 22.93 0.06
CA GLU A 128 9.76 23.66 0.67
C GLU A 128 8.45 23.48 -0.12
N ASP A 129 8.55 23.38 -1.45
CA ASP A 129 7.40 23.14 -2.33
C ASP A 129 6.86 21.72 -2.11
N ASP A 130 7.70 20.70 -1.99
CA ASP A 130 7.26 19.32 -1.70
C ASP A 130 6.49 19.23 -0.37
N ILE A 131 6.94 19.97 0.65
CA ILE A 131 6.28 20.03 1.96
C ILE A 131 4.98 20.86 1.90
N ALA A 132 4.92 21.89 1.07
CA ALA A 132 3.71 22.69 0.90
C ALA A 132 2.62 21.95 0.10
N ASP A 133 3.02 21.25 -0.96
CA ASP A 133 2.13 20.51 -1.85
C ASP A 133 1.48 19.31 -1.15
N MET A 134 2.15 18.75 -0.14
CA MET A 134 1.64 17.71 0.76
C MET A 134 0.26 18.03 1.37
N ALA A 135 -0.06 19.31 1.63
CA ALA A 135 -1.35 19.74 2.18
C ALA A 135 -2.42 20.03 1.12
N THR A 136 -2.08 19.95 -0.16
CA THR A 136 -2.95 20.34 -1.29
C THR A 136 -3.23 19.20 -2.27
N GLU A 137 -2.39 18.16 -2.29
CA GLU A 137 -2.59 16.94 -3.07
C GLU A 137 -3.68 16.06 -2.43
N SER A 138 -4.94 16.48 -2.60
CA SER A 138 -6.11 15.83 -1.99
C SER A 138 -6.49 14.47 -2.60
N GLU A 139 -5.74 13.93 -3.57
CA GLU A 139 -6.17 12.74 -4.33
C GLU A 139 -5.04 11.76 -4.76
N VAL A 140 -3.75 12.01 -4.45
CA VAL A 140 -2.64 11.13 -4.85
C VAL A 140 -1.60 11.08 -3.73
N PHE A 141 -1.08 9.87 -3.45
CA PHE A 141 0.02 9.62 -2.52
C PHE A 141 1.10 10.71 -2.58
N SER A 142 1.30 11.45 -1.48
CA SER A 142 2.38 12.44 -1.36
C SER A 142 3.66 11.76 -0.87
N PRO A 143 4.76 11.74 -1.67
CA PRO A 143 6.04 11.19 -1.23
C PRO A 143 6.58 11.88 0.02
N ALA A 144 6.37 13.20 0.13
CA ALA A 144 6.74 13.98 1.31
C ALA A 144 5.97 13.53 2.56
N ALA A 145 4.65 13.29 2.45
CA ALA A 145 3.86 12.76 3.55
C ALA A 145 4.36 11.39 4.01
N ALA A 146 4.63 10.47 3.08
CA ALA A 146 5.10 9.13 3.40
C ALA A 146 6.46 9.15 4.14
N ILE A 147 7.39 9.99 3.68
CA ILE A 147 8.70 10.15 4.32
C ILE A 147 8.57 10.69 5.75
N LEU A 148 7.77 11.74 5.94
CA LEU A 148 7.59 12.36 7.25
C LEU A 148 6.76 11.46 8.19
N ALA A 149 5.82 10.67 7.67
CA ALA A 149 5.07 9.68 8.44
C ALA A 149 5.98 8.54 8.96
N GLY A 150 6.84 7.98 8.09
CA GLY A 150 7.84 6.99 8.49
C GLY A 150 8.80 7.54 9.55
N ARG A 151 9.22 8.81 9.38
CA ARG A 151 10.04 9.53 10.38
C ARG A 151 9.33 9.65 11.72
N LEU A 152 8.08 10.10 11.73
CA LEU A 152 7.26 10.25 12.93
C LEU A 152 7.12 8.91 13.67
N ASN A 153 6.80 7.84 12.95
CA ASN A 153 6.69 6.50 13.52
C ASN A 153 8.02 6.07 14.20
N ALA A 154 9.15 6.20 13.49
CA ALA A 154 10.45 5.84 14.05
C ALA A 154 10.81 6.66 15.30
N ARG A 155 10.47 7.96 15.34
CA ARG A 155 10.65 8.81 16.54
C ARG A 155 9.79 8.35 17.70
N GLN A 156 8.54 7.99 17.46
CA GLN A 156 7.61 7.49 18.48
C GLN A 156 8.11 6.18 19.09
N GLU A 157 8.54 5.22 18.25
CA GLU A 157 9.12 3.95 18.69
C GLU A 157 10.39 4.14 19.54
N LEU A 158 11.17 5.17 19.24
CA LEU A 158 12.36 5.56 20.02
C LEU A 158 12.03 6.43 21.25
N GLY A 159 10.77 6.82 21.46
CA GLY A 159 10.35 7.71 22.56
C GLY A 159 10.90 9.13 22.44
N LEU A 160 11.20 9.58 21.22
CA LEU A 160 11.67 10.93 20.92
C LEU A 160 10.47 11.90 20.83
N PRO A 161 10.66 13.18 21.18
CA PRO A 161 9.59 14.18 21.04
C PRO A 161 9.30 14.46 19.56
N VAL A 162 8.03 14.72 19.24
CA VAL A 162 7.64 15.25 17.92
C VAL A 162 8.24 16.65 17.68
N ASP A 163 8.56 16.98 16.43
CA ASP A 163 8.99 18.33 16.02
C ASP A 163 8.10 18.94 14.93
N GLU A 164 8.47 20.13 14.42
CA GLU A 164 7.65 20.89 13.46
C GLU A 164 7.33 20.12 12.17
N LEU A 165 8.21 19.22 11.71
CA LEU A 165 7.95 18.38 10.54
C LEU A 165 7.00 17.23 10.87
N ASP A 166 7.05 16.71 12.08
CA ASP A 166 6.12 15.69 12.55
C ASP A 166 4.72 16.28 12.77
N GLU A 167 4.66 17.52 13.26
CA GLU A 167 3.41 18.28 13.46
C GLU A 167 2.69 18.57 12.13
N SER A 168 3.43 18.78 11.03
CA SER A 168 2.82 19.01 9.72
C SER A 168 2.07 17.78 9.21
N VAL A 169 2.59 16.57 9.44
CA VAL A 169 1.90 15.32 9.10
C VAL A 169 0.65 15.13 9.95
N LEU A 170 0.74 15.36 11.25
CA LEU A 170 -0.41 15.27 12.16
C LEU A 170 -1.52 16.26 11.81
N ALA A 171 -1.19 17.41 11.22
CA ALA A 171 -2.16 18.40 10.76
C ALA A 171 -2.92 17.94 9.50
N LEU A 172 -2.27 17.21 8.59
CA LEU A 172 -2.94 16.64 7.38
C LEU A 172 -4.04 15.65 7.76
N ASP A 173 -3.74 14.78 8.72
CA ASP A 173 -4.72 13.82 9.27
C ASP A 173 -5.94 14.53 9.86
N SER A 174 -5.79 15.78 10.32
CA SER A 174 -6.87 16.56 10.93
C SER A 174 -7.73 17.36 9.93
N ASP A 175 -7.25 17.59 8.70
CA ASP A 175 -7.95 18.41 7.68
C ASP A 175 -8.84 17.56 6.73
N PHE A 176 -8.77 16.21 6.80
CA PHE A 176 -9.55 15.29 5.96
C PHE A 176 -10.94 14.98 6.57
N ASP A 177 -11.76 16.02 6.75
CA ASP A 177 -13.04 16.00 7.49
C ASP A 177 -14.22 15.40 6.67
N GLY A 178 -14.02 14.20 6.10
CA GLY A 178 -14.95 13.50 5.18
C GLY A 178 -15.82 12.39 5.80
N PHE A 179 -15.49 11.91 7.01
CA PHE A 179 -16.22 10.83 7.68
C PHE A 179 -16.59 11.20 9.12
N GLY A 180 -17.50 12.16 9.26
CA GLY A 180 -18.04 12.63 10.53
C GLY A 180 -18.80 11.56 11.33
N ASP A 181 -18.05 10.67 11.99
CA ASP A 181 -18.37 9.96 13.25
C ASP A 181 -17.15 9.10 13.74
N LEU A 182 -16.09 8.96 12.93
CA LEU A 182 -14.86 8.27 13.32
C LEU A 182 -13.84 9.24 13.95
N ASP A 183 -13.66 10.43 13.37
CA ASP A 183 -12.68 11.43 13.84
C ASP A 183 -13.01 11.97 15.23
N ALA A 184 -14.30 12.15 15.54
CA ALA A 184 -14.74 12.53 16.89
C ALA A 184 -14.43 11.45 17.95
N ARG A 185 -14.29 10.18 17.55
CA ARG A 185 -13.95 9.08 18.46
C ARG A 185 -12.43 8.90 18.58
N ILE A 186 -11.68 9.16 17.52
CA ILE A 186 -10.20 9.14 17.51
C ILE A 186 -9.63 10.31 18.30
N ALA A 187 -10.22 11.50 18.19
CA ALA A 187 -9.85 12.68 18.98
C ALA A 187 -10.06 12.49 20.51
N GLU A 188 -10.87 11.51 20.92
CA GLU A 188 -11.14 11.18 22.32
C GLU A 188 -10.37 9.93 22.83
N GLY A 189 -9.61 9.22 21.98
CA GLY A 189 -8.78 8.07 22.36
C GLY A 189 -8.35 7.16 21.19
N GLU A 190 -7.25 6.43 21.40
CA GLU A 190 -6.54 5.46 20.53
C GLU A 190 -7.40 4.84 19.40
N PRO A 191 -6.88 4.78 18.15
CA PRO A 191 -7.61 4.22 17.03
C PRO A 191 -8.10 2.80 17.34
N PRO A 192 -9.29 2.41 16.86
CA PRO A 192 -9.83 1.10 17.16
C PRO A 192 -8.90 0.01 16.62
N ALA A 193 -8.53 -0.93 17.48
CA ALA A 193 -7.69 -2.07 17.10
C ALA A 193 -8.30 -2.96 15.99
N GLU A 194 -9.63 -2.89 15.78
CA GLU A 194 -10.33 -3.62 14.72
C GLU A 194 -11.43 -2.76 14.08
N VAL A 195 -11.46 -2.70 12.75
CA VAL A 195 -12.51 -2.06 11.94
C VAL A 195 -13.16 -3.08 11.00
N ARG A 196 -14.48 -2.93 10.83
CA ARG A 196 -15.30 -3.74 9.91
C ARG A 196 -15.88 -2.84 8.84
N VAL A 197 -15.60 -3.16 7.58
CA VAL A 197 -16.01 -2.37 6.43
C VAL A 197 -17.08 -3.15 5.67
N LEU A 198 -18.29 -2.60 5.66
CA LEU A 198 -19.38 -3.11 4.85
C LEU A 198 -19.19 -2.63 3.41
N PHE A 199 -19.19 -3.56 2.45
CA PHE A 199 -18.97 -3.21 1.04
C PHE A 199 -19.86 -4.03 0.10
N TRP A 200 -20.06 -3.54 -1.12
CA TRP A 200 -20.72 -4.28 -2.19
C TRP A 200 -19.67 -5.04 -3.00
N PRO A 201 -19.74 -6.39 -3.10
CA PRO A 201 -18.90 -7.14 -4.04
C PRO A 201 -19.07 -6.64 -5.47
N ARG A 202 -18.08 -6.87 -6.34
CA ARG A 202 -18.06 -6.34 -7.72
C ARG A 202 -19.36 -6.58 -8.47
N ALA A 203 -19.93 -7.78 -8.33
CA ALA A 203 -21.17 -8.16 -9.01
C ALA A 203 -22.42 -7.46 -8.45
N GLU A 204 -22.36 -6.92 -7.24
CA GLU A 204 -23.48 -6.30 -6.51
C GLU A 204 -23.49 -4.77 -6.65
N VAL A 205 -22.41 -4.12 -7.11
CA VAL A 205 -22.37 -2.65 -7.26
C VAL A 205 -23.46 -2.15 -8.22
N ALA A 206 -23.54 -2.69 -9.44
CA ALA A 206 -24.54 -2.26 -10.42
C ALA A 206 -25.99 -2.56 -9.96
N PRO A 207 -26.31 -3.75 -9.41
CA PRO A 207 -27.60 -4.01 -8.77
C PRO A 207 -27.93 -3.07 -7.60
N ALA A 208 -26.95 -2.74 -6.75
CA ALA A 208 -27.13 -1.86 -5.62
C ALA A 208 -27.41 -0.42 -6.07
N HIS A 209 -26.61 0.11 -7.01
CA HIS A 209 -26.85 1.41 -7.64
C HIS A 209 -28.24 1.50 -8.28
N ALA A 210 -28.68 0.46 -8.99
CA ALA A 210 -30.00 0.44 -9.62
C ALA A 210 -31.16 0.43 -8.60
N ARG A 211 -30.95 -0.11 -7.41
CA ARG A 211 -31.99 -0.30 -6.39
C ARG A 211 -32.00 0.81 -5.33
N TRP A 212 -30.83 1.34 -5.00
CA TRP A 212 -30.58 2.34 -3.97
C TRP A 212 -29.50 3.32 -4.46
N PRO A 213 -29.80 4.16 -5.47
CA PRO A 213 -28.85 5.13 -6.01
C PRO A 213 -28.39 6.16 -4.97
N GLU A 214 -29.18 6.38 -3.91
CA GLU A 214 -28.82 7.23 -2.77
C GLU A 214 -27.74 6.62 -1.87
N LEU A 215 -27.48 5.31 -1.99
CA LEU A 215 -26.49 4.58 -1.20
C LEU A 215 -25.26 4.20 -2.02
N VAL A 216 -25.41 4.04 -3.34
CA VAL A 216 -24.32 3.70 -4.26
C VAL A 216 -24.46 4.63 -5.46
N GLU A 217 -23.70 5.72 -5.48
CA GLU A 217 -23.86 6.79 -6.47
C GLU A 217 -23.35 6.39 -7.87
N SER A 218 -22.38 5.47 -7.92
CA SER A 218 -21.77 5.00 -9.16
C SER A 218 -22.10 3.54 -9.47
N ALA A 219 -22.46 3.26 -10.72
CA ALA A 219 -22.58 1.89 -11.23
C ALA A 219 -21.22 1.28 -11.63
N ASP A 220 -20.14 2.09 -11.63
CA ASP A 220 -18.80 1.63 -11.95
C ASP A 220 -18.22 0.88 -10.75
N ALA A 221 -18.26 -0.45 -10.85
CA ALA A 221 -17.75 -1.32 -9.80
C ALA A 221 -16.25 -1.14 -9.55
N ASP A 222 -15.46 -0.83 -10.58
CA ASP A 222 -14.01 -0.67 -10.40
C ASP A 222 -13.68 0.66 -9.72
N ALA A 223 -14.46 1.72 -9.94
CA ALA A 223 -14.38 2.96 -9.18
C ALA A 223 -14.67 2.76 -7.69
N VAL A 224 -15.84 2.22 -7.37
CA VAL A 224 -16.30 1.99 -5.98
C VAL A 224 -15.34 1.09 -5.21
N LEU A 225 -14.84 0.03 -5.84
CA LEU A 225 -13.92 -0.90 -5.17
C LEU A 225 -12.52 -0.31 -4.97
N ARG A 226 -12.09 0.62 -5.83
CA ARG A 226 -10.82 1.34 -5.66
C ARG A 226 -10.90 2.31 -4.49
N GLU A 227 -12.00 3.04 -4.36
CA GLU A 227 -12.26 3.92 -3.21
C GLU A 227 -12.18 3.15 -1.88
N HIS A 228 -12.78 1.97 -1.81
CA HIS A 228 -12.67 1.10 -0.63
C HIS A 228 -11.24 0.57 -0.39
N GLU A 229 -10.48 0.26 -1.45
CA GLU A 229 -9.08 -0.16 -1.31
C GLU A 229 -8.23 0.96 -0.71
N VAL A 230 -8.37 2.18 -1.24
CA VAL A 230 -7.66 3.38 -0.76
C VAL A 230 -8.03 3.67 0.69
N ALA A 231 -9.31 3.74 1.01
CA ALA A 231 -9.75 4.00 2.38
C ALA A 231 -9.25 2.96 3.40
N ASN A 232 -9.11 1.70 2.99
CA ASN A 232 -8.51 0.68 3.86
C ASN A 232 -7.00 0.86 4.02
N GLN A 233 -6.28 1.27 2.98
CA GLN A 233 -4.86 1.61 3.05
C GLN A 233 -4.66 2.76 4.03
N ASP A 234 -5.46 3.81 3.91
CA ASP A 234 -5.43 4.98 4.79
C ASP A 234 -5.65 4.57 6.25
N MET A 235 -6.67 3.75 6.54
CA MET A 235 -6.92 3.24 7.89
C MET A 235 -5.78 2.38 8.44
N SER A 236 -5.15 1.56 7.58
CA SER A 236 -3.99 0.75 7.97
C SER A 236 -2.80 1.62 8.32
N VAL A 237 -2.56 2.70 7.56
CA VAL A 237 -1.50 3.68 7.80
C VAL A 237 -1.80 4.48 9.09
N ALA A 238 -3.06 4.83 9.34
CA ALA A 238 -3.52 5.49 10.56
C ALA A 238 -3.49 4.60 11.84
N GLY A 239 -2.96 3.38 11.75
CA GLY A 239 -2.72 2.51 12.90
C GLY A 239 -3.87 1.55 13.26
N VAL A 240 -4.84 1.33 12.37
CA VAL A 240 -5.86 0.29 12.57
C VAL A 240 -5.22 -1.09 12.43
N ALA A 241 -5.07 -1.81 13.54
CA ALA A 241 -4.34 -3.09 13.58
C ALA A 241 -5.02 -4.24 12.81
N ARG A 242 -6.33 -4.17 12.57
CA ARG A 242 -7.07 -5.20 11.83
C ARG A 242 -8.25 -4.61 11.07
N ILE A 243 -8.28 -4.79 9.75
CA ILE A 243 -9.42 -4.43 8.89
C ILE A 243 -10.07 -5.71 8.38
N THR A 244 -11.39 -5.78 8.46
CA THR A 244 -12.17 -6.91 7.94
C THR A 244 -13.29 -6.43 7.03
N MET A 245 -13.38 -7.05 5.85
CA MET A 245 -14.37 -6.74 4.83
C MET A 245 -15.60 -7.63 5.01
N VAL A 246 -16.77 -7.01 5.04
CA VAL A 246 -18.08 -7.67 5.18
C VAL A 246 -18.86 -7.53 3.87
N PRO A 247 -18.98 -8.60 3.06
CA PRO A 247 -19.65 -8.53 1.76
C PRO A 247 -21.16 -8.44 1.92
N LEU A 248 -21.75 -7.36 1.44
CA LEU A 248 -23.19 -7.13 1.42
C LEU A 248 -23.76 -7.41 0.03
N THR A 249 -24.79 -8.26 -0.04
CA THR A 249 -25.54 -8.45 -1.29
C THR A 249 -26.85 -7.70 -1.25
N THR A 250 -27.33 -7.28 -2.41
CA THR A 250 -28.61 -6.57 -2.54
C THR A 250 -29.77 -7.42 -2.03
N ALA A 251 -29.71 -8.72 -2.27
CA ALA A 251 -30.66 -9.69 -1.73
C ALA A 251 -30.62 -9.74 -0.19
N LYS A 252 -29.43 -9.88 0.41
CA LYS A 252 -29.28 -9.96 1.87
C LYS A 252 -29.82 -8.70 2.55
N LEU A 253 -29.48 -7.50 2.06
CA LEU A 253 -29.99 -6.26 2.66
C LEU A 253 -31.50 -6.12 2.51
N ALA A 254 -32.06 -6.45 1.33
CA ALA A 254 -33.49 -6.38 1.09
C ALA A 254 -34.27 -7.37 1.97
N ASP A 255 -33.78 -8.61 2.09
CA ASP A 255 -34.40 -9.64 2.92
C ASP A 255 -34.30 -9.30 4.42
N PHE A 256 -33.15 -8.79 4.86
CA PHE A 256 -32.95 -8.34 6.24
C PHE A 256 -33.92 -7.20 6.59
N ALA A 257 -33.99 -6.17 5.76
CA ALA A 257 -34.89 -5.04 5.94
C ALA A 257 -36.37 -5.48 5.96
N ALA A 258 -36.78 -6.35 5.04
CA ALA A 258 -38.14 -6.88 5.00
C ALA A 258 -38.51 -7.70 6.26
N ARG A 259 -37.58 -8.53 6.75
CA ARG A 259 -37.79 -9.36 7.96
C ARG A 259 -37.83 -8.53 9.24
N THR A 260 -37.00 -7.49 9.33
CA THR A 260 -36.86 -6.67 10.53
C THR A 260 -37.78 -5.44 10.54
N GLY A 261 -38.41 -5.13 9.40
CA GLY A 261 -39.20 -3.92 9.21
C GLY A 261 -38.34 -2.65 9.14
N GLY A 262 -37.03 -2.78 8.86
CA GLY A 262 -36.10 -1.67 8.72
C GLY A 262 -36.09 -1.07 7.30
N ASP A 263 -35.50 0.12 7.17
CA ASP A 263 -35.23 0.76 5.88
C ASP A 263 -33.78 0.46 5.43
N PRO A 264 -33.54 -0.12 4.23
CA PRO A 264 -32.19 -0.32 3.68
C PRO A 264 -31.33 0.95 3.64
N LEU A 265 -31.95 2.12 3.47
CA LEU A 265 -31.25 3.42 3.43
C LEU A 265 -30.87 3.93 4.83
N SER A 266 -31.36 3.29 5.90
CA SER A 266 -30.96 3.62 7.26
C SER A 266 -29.66 2.91 7.67
N ASP A 267 -28.72 3.69 8.18
CA ASP A 267 -27.45 3.21 8.76
C ASP A 267 -27.66 2.18 9.87
N ILE A 268 -28.72 2.36 10.67
CA ILE A 268 -29.07 1.43 11.76
C ILE A 268 -29.41 0.05 11.17
N THR A 269 -30.18 0.00 10.09
CA THR A 269 -30.52 -1.26 9.40
C THR A 269 -29.30 -1.90 8.78
N ARG A 270 -28.42 -1.12 8.13
CA ARG A 270 -27.20 -1.64 7.50
C ARG A 270 -26.22 -2.18 8.53
N ARG A 271 -26.04 -1.51 9.66
CA ARG A 271 -25.20 -2.00 10.76
C ARG A 271 -25.74 -3.27 11.38
N ALA A 272 -27.05 -3.38 11.62
CA ALA A 272 -27.64 -4.61 12.10
C ALA A 272 -27.54 -5.78 11.10
N CYS A 273 -27.59 -5.48 9.79
CA CYS A 273 -27.35 -6.46 8.74
C CYS A 273 -25.88 -6.92 8.70
N LEU A 274 -24.92 -6.00 8.89
CA LEU A 274 -23.50 -6.31 9.06
C LEU A 274 -23.28 -7.30 10.20
N ASP A 275 -23.84 -7.02 11.38
CA ASP A 275 -23.71 -7.89 12.56
C ASP A 275 -24.22 -9.32 12.26
N GLU A 276 -25.33 -9.45 11.54
CA GLU A 276 -25.87 -10.76 11.13
C GLU A 276 -24.93 -11.50 10.14
N ILE A 277 -24.32 -10.78 9.19
CA ILE A 277 -23.34 -11.39 8.26
C ILE A 277 -22.10 -11.86 9.03
N VAL A 278 -21.67 -11.09 10.02
CA VAL A 278 -20.53 -11.45 10.88
C VAL A 278 -20.83 -12.68 11.73
N ASP A 279 -22.01 -12.77 12.33
CA ASP A 279 -22.46 -13.95 13.09
C ASP A 279 -22.54 -15.21 12.21
N GLU A 280 -22.80 -15.04 10.91
CA GLU A 280 -22.80 -16.11 9.90
C GLU A 280 -21.39 -16.49 9.41
N GLY A 281 -20.34 -15.77 9.84
CA GLY A 281 -18.94 -15.99 9.45
C GLY A 281 -18.55 -15.37 8.12
N GLY A 282 -19.32 -14.41 7.60
CA GLY A 282 -19.06 -13.70 6.35
C GLY A 282 -18.03 -12.58 6.49
N LEU A 283 -16.82 -12.90 6.94
CA LEU A 283 -15.70 -11.96 7.11
C LEU A 283 -14.56 -12.32 6.15
N ILE A 284 -13.89 -11.30 5.62
CA ILE A 284 -12.68 -11.43 4.81
C ILE A 284 -11.62 -10.52 5.44
N ASP A 285 -10.46 -11.07 5.80
CA ASP A 285 -9.34 -10.25 6.29
C ASP A 285 -8.81 -9.35 5.17
N TRP A 286 -8.53 -8.09 5.50
CA TRP A 286 -7.90 -7.13 4.59
C TRP A 286 -6.54 -6.67 5.17
N PRO A 287 -5.48 -6.63 4.35
CA PRO A 287 -5.44 -7.13 2.98
C PRO A 287 -5.46 -8.67 2.94
N PRO A 288 -6.18 -9.30 1.98
CA PRO A 288 -6.00 -10.73 1.72
C PRO A 288 -4.56 -11.02 1.32
N ALA A 289 -4.11 -12.28 1.43
CA ALA A 289 -2.78 -12.61 0.92
C ALA A 289 -2.71 -12.32 -0.60
N ARG A 290 -1.57 -11.83 -1.10
CA ARG A 290 -1.38 -11.36 -2.49
C ARG A 290 -1.91 -12.34 -3.57
N ASN A 291 -1.87 -13.65 -3.33
CA ASN A 291 -2.33 -14.69 -4.25
C ASN A 291 -3.72 -15.28 -3.94
N GLU A 292 -4.35 -14.85 -2.85
CA GLU A 292 -5.72 -15.26 -2.49
C GLU A 292 -6.75 -14.55 -3.36
N PRO A 293 -7.99 -15.08 -3.43
CA PRO A 293 -9.09 -14.39 -4.11
C PRO A 293 -9.25 -12.97 -3.57
N CYS A 294 -9.41 -12.01 -4.48
CA CYS A 294 -9.60 -10.62 -4.11
C CYS A 294 -10.89 -10.45 -3.30
N TRP A 295 -10.81 -9.64 -2.24
CA TRP A 295 -11.93 -9.34 -1.34
C TRP A 295 -13.19 -8.85 -2.06
N CYS A 296 -13.05 -8.20 -3.22
CA CYS A 296 -14.16 -7.74 -4.06
C CYS A 296 -15.03 -8.85 -4.70
N GLY A 297 -14.64 -10.13 -4.56
CA GLY A 297 -15.41 -11.26 -5.09
C GLY A 297 -15.17 -11.59 -6.58
N SER A 298 -14.13 -11.04 -7.22
CA SER A 298 -13.82 -11.34 -8.63
C SER A 298 -13.21 -12.71 -8.89
N ALA A 299 -12.86 -13.46 -7.83
CA ALA A 299 -12.05 -14.68 -7.86
C ALA A 299 -10.64 -14.52 -8.47
N ALA A 300 -10.28 -13.36 -9.02
CA ALA A 300 -8.91 -13.02 -9.41
C ALA A 300 -8.03 -12.91 -8.16
N LYS A 301 -6.72 -13.15 -8.31
CA LYS A 301 -5.74 -12.95 -7.23
C LYS A 301 -5.78 -11.47 -6.80
N TYR A 302 -5.76 -11.19 -5.48
CA TYR A 302 -5.80 -9.84 -4.92
C TYR A 302 -4.80 -8.89 -5.58
N LYS A 303 -3.53 -9.31 -5.74
CA LYS A 303 -2.47 -8.53 -6.40
C LYS A 303 -2.69 -8.21 -7.89
N LYS A 304 -3.67 -8.86 -8.52
CA LYS A 304 -4.05 -8.66 -9.93
C LYS A 304 -5.48 -8.09 -10.05
N CYS A 305 -6.05 -7.62 -8.95
CA CYS A 305 -7.36 -7.00 -8.89
C CYS A 305 -7.29 -5.70 -8.07
N CYS A 306 -7.88 -5.63 -6.87
CA CYS A 306 -7.92 -4.40 -6.07
C CYS A 306 -6.55 -4.06 -5.48
N GLY A 307 -5.74 -5.05 -5.10
CA GLY A 307 -4.37 -4.85 -4.59
C GLY A 307 -3.33 -4.73 -5.68
N ARG A 308 -3.71 -4.24 -6.88
CA ARG A 308 -2.74 -3.94 -7.92
C ARG A 308 -2.02 -2.65 -7.54
N PRO A 309 -0.67 -2.62 -7.48
CA PRO A 309 0.02 -1.35 -7.53
C PRO A 309 -0.31 -0.72 -8.90
N ASP A 310 -0.83 0.51 -8.88
CA ASP A 310 -1.27 1.19 -10.10
C ASP A 310 -0.16 1.19 -11.15
N SER A 311 -0.35 0.43 -12.22
CA SER A 311 0.55 0.44 -13.38
C SER A 311 0.07 1.58 -14.28
N ALA A 312 0.74 2.73 -14.18
CA ALA A 312 0.74 3.85 -15.13
C ALA A 312 -0.64 4.34 -15.63
N GLN A 313 -1.05 5.51 -15.14
CA GLN A 313 -1.82 6.46 -15.93
C GLN A 313 -0.94 6.97 -17.09
N ALA A 314 -1.03 6.36 -18.27
CA ALA A 314 -0.62 7.05 -19.49
C ALA A 314 -1.69 8.09 -19.85
N PRO A 315 -1.36 9.38 -20.02
CA PRO A 315 -2.32 10.34 -20.55
C PRO A 315 -2.72 9.95 -21.99
N PRO A 316 -3.94 10.29 -22.43
CA PRO A 316 -4.39 10.00 -23.79
C PRO A 316 -3.48 10.71 -24.80
N ARG A 317 -2.88 9.96 -25.72
CA ARG A 317 -2.14 10.52 -26.86
C ARG A 317 -3.12 11.23 -27.79
N GLU A 318 -2.86 12.52 -28.04
CA GLU A 318 -3.52 13.33 -29.08
C GLU A 318 -3.31 12.80 -30.50
#